data_AF-A0AB73IEP8-F1
#
_entry.id   AF-A0AB73IEP8-F1
#
_cell.length_a   1.000
_cell.length_b   1.000
_cell.length_c   1.000
_cell.angle_alpha   90.00
_cell.angle_beta   90.00
_cell.angle_gamma   90.00
#
_symmetry.space_group_name_H-M   'P 1'
#
loop_
_entity.id
_entity.type
_entity.pdbx_description
1 polymer ?
#
loop_
_entity_poly.entity_id
_entity_poly.type
_entity_poly.pdbx_seq_one_letter_code
_entity_poly.pdbx_strand_id
1 'polypeptide(L)'
;MMNFAPCIVIPIYNHKDAIGATVAHLAVHGLPIFIVDDGSDEATQQVLAELASEYAAQLTLLRLPVNGGKGAAVMAGLRAARDAHYTHALQIDADGQHDATDVPRFIEAARAEPGAVILGRPVYDESVPKARLYGRYLTHVWVWIETLSLTIRDSMCGFRLYPLALACDLIDSVQLPTRMDFDIEILVRLYWRRAAFRAIPTRVTYASDGVSHFDVLWDNVRISRSHTRLVCGMLARLPMLLAHKFMPRRAAPAVARSKQSGGAEAQDWWRIAERGSHLGMSLLALSCKLFGRRFTGLWLHPIVAYFLLTGRAAREASANYFRRLQEAEPRGDTPRPGWLSAYRHMLAFAQSGFDKLAAWSGRVNNADVQFEDPSAFEALVASGKGALVIGAHLGNLEMTRALAAQGAYAKVTAVVYTEHARRFNSVLASANSEFTRHLLEVADFGPETAMMMQERVDAGELLVIVGDRVPAHEAGRTTEARFLGATAPFAQGPYVLAHALGCPVYLFFCLKEHDGYRLYFEPFAERIELPRRERTQHLAAWAQRYAVRLEHYCRKAPYQWFNFFDFWARPKRDANGRT
;
A
#
# COMPACT_ATOMS: atom_id res chain seq x y z
N MET A 1 27.07 -31.36 -4.39
CA MET A 1 26.53 -30.06 -3.93
C MET A 1 27.62 -29.03 -4.18
N MET A 2 27.37 -27.98 -4.98
CA MET A 2 28.36 -26.90 -5.08
C MET A 2 28.56 -26.31 -3.69
N ASN A 3 29.81 -26.18 -3.25
CA ASN A 3 30.11 -25.61 -1.95
C ASN A 3 29.74 -24.12 -1.98
N PHE A 4 28.97 -23.66 -0.98
CA PHE A 4 28.55 -22.26 -0.92
C PHE A 4 29.77 -21.37 -0.64
N ALA A 5 30.23 -20.66 -1.67
CA ALA A 5 31.40 -19.79 -1.66
C ALA A 5 30.97 -18.37 -2.09
N PRO A 6 30.65 -17.47 -1.15
CA PRO A 6 30.31 -16.09 -1.45
C PRO A 6 31.56 -15.20 -1.51
N CYS A 7 31.49 -14.13 -2.30
CA CYS A 7 32.48 -13.05 -2.35
C CYS A 7 31.79 -11.68 -2.35
N ILE A 8 32.57 -10.61 -2.28
CA ILE A 8 32.12 -9.22 -2.36
C ILE A 8 32.62 -8.60 -3.68
N VAL A 9 31.81 -7.80 -4.33
CA VAL A 9 32.16 -7.03 -5.54
C VAL A 9 31.88 -5.55 -5.29
N ILE A 10 32.91 -4.71 -5.44
CA ILE A 10 32.87 -3.28 -5.17
C ILE A 10 33.22 -2.52 -6.46
N PRO A 11 32.23 -1.97 -7.19
CA PRO A 11 32.52 -1.05 -8.29
C PRO A 11 32.99 0.31 -7.74
N ILE A 12 34.03 0.88 -8.34
CA ILE A 12 34.54 2.21 -7.95
C ILE A 12 34.87 3.06 -9.17
N TYR A 13 34.51 4.35 -9.07
CA TYR A 13 34.98 5.42 -9.96
C TYR A 13 35.21 6.69 -9.13
N ASN A 14 36.46 7.14 -9.01
CA ASN A 14 36.86 8.39 -8.34
C ASN A 14 36.36 8.59 -6.89
N HIS A 15 36.26 7.51 -6.09
CA HIS A 15 35.89 7.54 -4.67
C HIS A 15 37.07 7.23 -3.73
N LYS A 16 38.23 7.84 -3.96
CA LYS A 16 39.47 7.58 -3.19
C LYS A 16 39.31 7.78 -1.68
N ASP A 17 38.50 8.74 -1.25
CA ASP A 17 38.38 9.11 0.18
C ASP A 17 37.52 8.11 0.98
N ALA A 18 36.57 7.42 0.33
CA ALA A 18 35.63 6.51 0.99
C ALA A 18 36.03 5.03 0.90
N ILE A 19 36.80 4.64 -0.13
CA ILE A 19 37.07 3.23 -0.41
C ILE A 19 37.90 2.55 0.68
N GLY A 20 38.89 3.24 1.27
CA GLY A 20 39.73 2.66 2.32
C GLY A 20 38.92 2.22 3.54
N ALA A 21 38.05 3.10 4.06
CA ALA A 21 37.15 2.78 5.17
C ALA A 21 36.15 1.67 4.80
N THR A 22 35.63 1.69 3.57
CA THR A 22 34.71 0.65 3.07
C THR A 22 35.39 -0.72 3.05
N VAL A 23 36.62 -0.82 2.54
CA VAL A 23 37.39 -2.08 2.52
C VAL A 23 37.70 -2.56 3.93
N ALA A 24 38.16 -1.68 4.83
CA ALA A 24 38.44 -2.04 6.21
C ALA A 24 37.22 -2.62 6.93
N HIS A 25 36.04 -2.02 6.76
CA HIS A 25 34.78 -2.52 7.34
C HIS A 25 34.29 -3.84 6.72
N LEU A 26 34.68 -4.16 5.48
CA LEU A 26 34.27 -5.40 4.82
C LEU A 26 35.27 -6.54 5.03
N ALA A 27 36.56 -6.22 5.15
CA ALA A 27 37.64 -7.19 5.31
C ALA A 27 37.45 -8.07 6.56
N VAL A 28 36.91 -7.50 7.64
CA VAL A 28 36.63 -8.20 8.92
C VAL A 28 35.68 -9.40 8.77
N HIS A 29 34.91 -9.48 7.69
CA HIS A 29 34.01 -10.60 7.42
C HIS A 29 34.72 -11.82 6.78
N GLY A 30 36.00 -11.70 6.44
CA GLY A 30 36.81 -12.80 5.89
C GLY A 30 36.36 -13.29 4.50
N LEU A 31 35.56 -12.50 3.78
CA LEU A 31 35.09 -12.82 2.43
C LEU A 31 36.04 -12.28 1.36
N PRO A 32 36.33 -13.02 0.29
CA PRO A 32 37.11 -12.50 -0.84
C PRO A 32 36.46 -11.26 -1.45
N ILE A 33 37.26 -10.24 -1.76
CA ILE A 33 36.81 -8.93 -2.23
C ILE A 33 37.35 -8.70 -3.65
N PHE A 34 36.46 -8.39 -4.58
CA PHE A 34 36.80 -7.91 -5.92
C PHE A 34 36.52 -6.43 -6.00
N ILE A 35 37.55 -5.60 -6.10
CA ILE A 35 37.37 -4.18 -6.43
C ILE A 35 37.47 -4.03 -7.94
N VAL A 36 36.48 -3.37 -8.54
CA VAL A 36 36.45 -3.09 -9.98
C VAL A 36 36.57 -1.60 -10.21
N ASP A 37 37.77 -1.19 -10.61
CA ASP A 37 38.08 0.18 -10.99
C ASP A 37 37.56 0.47 -12.41
N ASP A 38 36.54 1.32 -12.51
CA ASP A 38 35.90 1.74 -13.77
C ASP A 38 36.66 2.90 -14.44
N GLY A 39 37.98 2.78 -14.54
CA GLY A 39 38.85 3.79 -15.15
C GLY A 39 38.95 5.08 -14.33
N SER A 40 39.19 4.97 -13.02
CA SER A 40 39.39 6.13 -12.14
C SER A 40 40.67 6.91 -12.44
N ASP A 41 40.79 8.11 -11.88
CA ASP A 41 41.99 8.94 -11.94
C ASP A 41 43.23 8.31 -11.26
N GLU A 42 44.42 8.87 -11.54
CA GLU A 42 45.69 8.37 -11.00
C GLU A 42 45.72 8.34 -9.47
N ALA A 43 45.13 9.36 -8.83
CA ALA A 43 45.08 9.44 -7.36
C ALA A 43 44.27 8.29 -6.76
N THR A 44 43.11 7.96 -7.35
CA THR A 44 42.29 6.83 -6.92
C THR A 44 42.98 5.51 -7.23
N GLN A 45 43.62 5.38 -8.40
CA GLN A 45 44.36 4.17 -8.76
C GLN A 45 45.52 3.85 -7.82
N GLN A 46 46.19 4.89 -7.28
CA GLN A 46 47.25 4.73 -6.29
C GLN A 46 46.69 4.16 -4.97
N VAL A 47 45.61 4.74 -4.44
CA VAL A 47 44.93 4.23 -3.22
C VAL A 47 44.47 2.77 -3.42
N LEU A 48 43.92 2.45 -4.59
CA LEU A 48 43.50 1.09 -4.92
C LEU A 48 44.68 0.10 -4.98
N ALA A 49 45.85 0.53 -5.47
CA ALA A 49 47.04 -0.30 -5.49
C ALA A 49 47.58 -0.58 -4.08
N GLU A 50 47.55 0.43 -3.21
CA GLU A 50 47.93 0.31 -1.80
C GLU A 50 47.02 -0.68 -1.07
N LEU A 51 45.69 -0.55 -1.23
CA LEU A 51 44.72 -1.49 -0.65
C LEU A 51 44.89 -2.91 -1.18
N ALA A 52 45.19 -3.09 -2.47
CA ALA A 52 45.45 -4.40 -3.04
C ALA A 52 46.72 -5.05 -2.48
N SER A 53 47.72 -4.25 -2.11
CA SER A 53 48.94 -4.73 -1.44
C SER A 53 48.66 -5.07 0.03
N GLU A 54 47.97 -4.19 0.76
CA GLU A 54 47.65 -4.36 2.18
C GLU A 54 46.75 -5.58 2.43
N TYR A 55 45.74 -5.79 1.58
CA TYR A 55 44.78 -6.90 1.68
C TYR A 55 45.05 -8.01 0.66
N ALA A 56 46.30 -8.23 0.23
CA ALA A 56 46.66 -9.15 -0.87
C ALA A 56 46.13 -10.58 -0.72
N ALA A 57 45.89 -11.06 0.50
CA ALA A 57 45.33 -12.39 0.75
C ALA A 57 43.82 -12.50 0.48
N GLN A 58 43.10 -11.38 0.43
CA GLN A 58 41.63 -11.33 0.37
C GLN A 58 41.10 -10.46 -0.78
N LEU A 59 41.89 -9.50 -1.28
CA LEU A 59 41.48 -8.50 -2.26
C LEU A 59 42.07 -8.79 -3.64
N THR A 60 41.21 -8.81 -4.66
CA THR A 60 41.57 -8.82 -6.08
C THR A 60 41.15 -7.50 -6.72
N LEU A 61 42.10 -6.78 -7.33
CA LEU A 61 41.85 -5.54 -8.04
C LEU A 61 41.70 -5.81 -9.55
N LEU A 62 40.57 -5.41 -10.13
CA LEU A 62 40.29 -5.45 -11.55
C LEU A 62 40.23 -4.03 -12.09
N ARG A 63 41.03 -3.71 -13.11
CA ARG A 63 41.05 -2.39 -13.74
C ARG A 63 40.44 -2.43 -15.13
N LEU A 64 39.41 -1.61 -15.34
CA LEU A 64 38.85 -1.36 -16.66
C LEU A 64 39.61 -0.19 -17.31
N PRO A 65 39.89 -0.27 -18.63
CA PRO A 65 40.75 0.73 -19.29
C PRO A 65 40.09 2.11 -19.42
N VAL A 66 38.76 2.17 -19.45
CA VAL A 66 37.97 3.40 -19.60
C VAL A 66 36.67 3.28 -18.80
N ASN A 67 36.14 4.43 -18.35
CA ASN A 67 34.87 4.49 -17.64
C ASN A 67 33.69 4.03 -18.52
N GLY A 68 33.16 2.85 -18.21
CA GLY A 68 31.96 2.27 -18.85
C GLY A 68 30.67 2.56 -18.09
N GLY A 69 30.78 2.95 -16.82
CA GLY A 69 29.70 3.15 -15.87
C GLY A 69 29.60 2.04 -14.83
N LYS A 70 28.88 2.32 -13.74
CA LYS A 70 28.64 1.38 -12.61
C LYS A 70 28.21 -0.02 -13.07
N GLY A 71 27.28 -0.11 -14.02
CA GLY A 71 26.81 -1.39 -14.54
C GLY A 71 27.90 -2.18 -15.28
N ALA A 72 28.79 -1.52 -16.04
CA ALA A 72 29.93 -2.19 -16.66
C ALA A 72 30.88 -2.77 -15.60
N ALA A 73 31.22 -1.99 -14.57
CA ALA A 73 32.08 -2.41 -13.47
C ALA A 73 31.47 -3.59 -12.69
N VAL A 74 30.19 -3.52 -12.33
CA VAL A 74 29.49 -4.62 -11.64
C VAL A 74 29.48 -5.88 -12.52
N MET A 75 29.12 -5.77 -13.79
CA MET A 75 29.10 -6.94 -14.70
C MET A 75 30.48 -7.58 -14.85
N ALA A 76 31.55 -6.78 -14.93
CA ALA A 76 32.91 -7.28 -14.98
C ALA A 76 33.30 -8.01 -13.68
N GLY A 77 32.97 -7.43 -12.52
CA GLY A 77 33.23 -8.05 -11.22
C GLY A 77 32.46 -9.35 -11.00
N LEU A 78 31.18 -9.40 -11.40
CA LEU A 78 30.38 -10.63 -11.32
C LEU A 78 30.95 -11.73 -12.23
N ARG A 79 31.38 -11.41 -13.46
CA ARG A 79 32.03 -12.38 -14.34
C ARG A 79 33.34 -12.90 -13.75
N ALA A 80 34.21 -12.00 -13.29
CA ALA A 80 35.48 -12.40 -12.68
C ALA A 80 35.29 -13.28 -11.44
N ALA A 81 34.30 -12.97 -10.60
CA ALA A 81 33.95 -13.79 -9.44
C ALA A 81 33.46 -15.19 -9.85
N ARG A 82 32.60 -15.28 -10.89
CA ARG A 82 32.15 -16.58 -11.44
C ARG A 82 33.33 -17.38 -11.98
N ASP A 83 34.22 -16.72 -12.73
CA ASP A 83 35.37 -17.36 -13.38
C ASP A 83 36.41 -17.83 -12.34
N ALA A 84 36.48 -17.16 -11.18
CA ALA A 84 37.21 -17.59 -9.98
C ALA A 84 36.45 -18.64 -9.13
N HIS A 85 35.39 -19.24 -9.67
CA HIS A 85 34.59 -20.31 -9.07
C HIS A 85 33.81 -19.94 -7.79
N TYR A 86 33.53 -18.65 -7.56
CA TYR A 86 32.57 -18.25 -6.54
C TYR A 86 31.15 -18.57 -6.98
N THR A 87 30.28 -18.80 -6.01
CA THR A 87 28.87 -19.16 -6.23
C THR A 87 27.93 -17.97 -6.11
N HIS A 88 28.29 -17.00 -5.27
CA HIS A 88 27.48 -15.83 -4.97
C HIS A 88 28.37 -14.60 -4.85
N ALA A 89 27.86 -13.45 -5.25
CA ALA A 89 28.57 -12.18 -5.11
C ALA A 89 27.66 -11.11 -4.49
N LEU A 90 28.14 -10.51 -3.41
CA LEU A 90 27.54 -9.34 -2.77
C LEU A 90 28.09 -8.07 -3.42
N GLN A 91 27.25 -7.39 -4.22
CA GLN A 91 27.48 -6.04 -4.68
C GLN A 91 27.31 -5.07 -3.50
N ILE A 92 28.27 -4.16 -3.33
CA ILE A 92 28.21 -3.03 -2.40
C ILE A 92 28.91 -1.82 -3.03
N ASP A 93 28.34 -0.63 -2.87
CA ASP A 93 28.90 0.61 -3.44
C ASP A 93 30.12 1.09 -2.63
N ALA A 94 31.09 1.72 -3.29
CA ALA A 94 32.35 2.20 -2.70
C ALA A 94 32.22 3.47 -1.81
N ASP A 95 31.02 4.05 -1.72
CA ASP A 95 30.77 5.34 -1.08
C ASP A 95 30.55 5.29 0.44
N GLY A 96 30.57 4.08 1.02
CA GLY A 96 30.41 3.87 2.46
C GLY A 96 29.00 4.13 2.99
N GLN A 97 27.98 4.30 2.13
CA GLN A 97 26.60 4.58 2.58
C GLN A 97 25.89 3.37 3.20
N HIS A 98 26.41 2.15 2.98
CA HIS A 98 25.78 0.91 3.41
C HIS A 98 26.43 0.37 4.69
N ASP A 99 25.61 -0.11 5.62
CA ASP A 99 26.07 -0.70 6.87
C ASP A 99 26.69 -2.09 6.64
N ALA A 100 28.01 -2.19 6.71
CA ALA A 100 28.75 -3.44 6.54
C ALA A 100 28.33 -4.52 7.57
N THR A 101 27.78 -4.14 8.73
CA THR A 101 27.32 -5.11 9.73
C THR A 101 26.15 -5.97 9.25
N ASP A 102 25.49 -5.60 8.15
CA ASP A 102 24.44 -6.41 7.51
C ASP A 102 24.99 -7.54 6.62
N VAL A 103 26.29 -7.55 6.28
CA VAL A 103 26.92 -8.57 5.40
C VAL A 103 26.58 -10.01 5.87
N PRO A 104 26.76 -10.39 7.15
CA PRO A 104 26.45 -11.75 7.61
C PRO A 104 25.00 -12.15 7.34
N ARG A 105 24.03 -11.24 7.52
CA ARG A 105 22.60 -11.49 7.28
C ARG A 105 22.31 -11.80 5.81
N PHE A 106 23.00 -11.13 4.88
CA PHE A 106 22.89 -11.39 3.45
C PHE A 106 23.47 -12.76 3.09
N ILE A 107 24.64 -13.09 3.65
CA ILE A 107 25.28 -14.39 3.44
C ILE A 107 24.41 -15.54 3.97
N GLU A 108 23.85 -15.41 5.17
CA GLU A 108 22.95 -16.40 5.76
C GLU A 108 21.68 -16.59 4.91
N ALA A 109 21.08 -15.50 4.46
CA ALA A 109 19.88 -15.57 3.61
C ALA A 109 20.18 -16.24 2.26
N ALA A 110 21.32 -15.95 1.64
CA ALA A 110 21.75 -16.62 0.42
C ALA A 110 22.08 -18.10 0.64
N ARG A 111 22.67 -18.45 1.79
CA ARG A 111 22.92 -19.85 2.15
C ARG A 111 21.61 -20.63 2.33
N ALA A 112 20.61 -20.00 2.95
CA ALA A 112 19.28 -20.59 3.15
C ALA A 112 18.49 -20.70 1.83
N GLU A 113 18.68 -19.77 0.90
CA GLU A 113 18.00 -19.72 -0.40
C GLU A 113 18.98 -19.49 -1.57
N PRO A 114 19.81 -20.48 -1.96
CA PRO A 114 20.91 -20.30 -2.92
C PRO A 114 20.48 -19.89 -4.34
N GLY A 115 19.19 -20.03 -4.66
CA GLY A 115 18.62 -19.61 -5.94
C GLY A 115 18.01 -18.21 -5.93
N ALA A 116 18.03 -17.51 -4.79
CA ALA A 116 17.39 -16.21 -4.62
C ALA A 116 18.39 -15.06 -4.72
N VAL A 117 17.96 -13.96 -5.34
CA VAL A 117 18.65 -12.67 -5.25
C VAL A 117 18.26 -12.02 -3.93
N ILE A 118 19.24 -11.70 -3.10
CA ILE A 118 19.01 -11.03 -1.82
C ILE A 118 19.17 -9.53 -2.02
N LEU A 119 18.15 -8.75 -1.65
CA LEU A 119 18.08 -7.31 -1.88
C LEU A 119 18.08 -6.54 -0.56
N GLY A 120 18.90 -5.50 -0.48
CA GLY A 120 18.77 -4.46 0.55
C GLY A 120 17.49 -3.66 0.36
N ARG A 121 16.70 -3.56 1.43
CA ARG A 121 15.61 -2.60 1.54
C ARG A 121 16.06 -1.48 2.45
N PRO A 122 16.37 -0.29 1.91
CA PRO A 122 16.87 0.82 2.70
C PRO A 122 15.83 1.24 3.74
N VAL A 123 16.26 1.34 5.00
CA VAL A 123 15.55 1.98 6.10
C VAL A 123 16.18 3.36 6.27
N TYR A 124 15.45 4.38 5.84
CA TYR A 124 15.92 5.76 5.82
C TYR A 124 15.74 6.42 7.19
N ASP A 125 16.71 7.24 7.59
CA ASP A 125 16.59 8.18 8.70
C ASP A 125 16.16 9.59 8.21
N GLU A 126 16.18 10.59 9.08
CA GLU A 126 15.75 11.96 8.76
C GLU A 126 16.70 12.70 7.77
N SER A 127 17.87 12.15 7.47
CA SER A 127 18.90 12.79 6.63
C SER A 127 18.61 12.74 5.12
N VAL A 128 17.61 11.96 4.69
CA VAL A 128 17.39 11.70 3.27
C VAL A 128 16.76 12.89 2.53
N PRO A 129 17.35 13.35 1.40
CA PRO A 129 16.72 14.34 0.55
C PRO A 129 15.38 13.84 -0.01
N LYS A 130 14.28 14.57 0.25
CA LYS A 130 12.92 14.21 -0.18
C LYS A 130 12.82 13.94 -1.69
N ALA A 131 13.54 14.69 -2.52
CA ALA A 131 13.58 14.49 -3.98
C ALA A 131 14.12 13.10 -4.38
N ARG A 132 15.14 12.59 -3.68
CA ARG A 132 15.67 11.23 -3.90
C ARG A 132 14.65 10.19 -3.46
N LEU A 133 13.97 10.39 -2.34
CA LEU A 133 12.92 9.48 -1.88
C LEU A 133 11.78 9.34 -2.92
N TYR A 134 11.33 10.46 -3.49
CA TYR A 134 10.26 10.46 -4.51
C TYR A 134 10.73 9.87 -5.84
N GLY A 135 11.94 10.22 -6.30
CA GLY A 135 12.54 9.62 -7.49
C GLY A 135 12.66 8.10 -7.36
N ARG A 136 13.12 7.61 -6.19
CA ARG A 136 13.18 6.17 -5.90
C ARG A 136 11.83 5.49 -5.93
N TYR A 137 10.82 6.12 -5.33
CA TYR A 137 9.48 5.57 -5.32
C TYR A 137 8.87 5.46 -6.73
N LEU A 138 9.13 6.43 -7.61
CA LEU A 138 8.65 6.38 -9.00
C LEU A 138 9.22 5.17 -9.75
N THR A 139 10.51 4.91 -9.61
CA THR A 139 11.17 3.72 -10.18
C THR A 139 10.57 2.41 -9.65
N HIS A 140 10.24 2.33 -8.34
CA HIS A 140 9.59 1.14 -7.78
C HIS A 140 8.27 0.83 -8.48
N VAL A 141 7.46 1.86 -8.73
CA VAL A 141 6.17 1.71 -9.42
C VAL A 141 6.37 1.15 -10.82
N TRP A 142 7.33 1.66 -11.59
CA TRP A 142 7.63 1.16 -12.93
C TRP A 142 8.11 -0.29 -12.91
N VAL A 143 9.00 -0.66 -11.99
CA VAL A 143 9.45 -2.04 -11.80
C VAL A 143 8.28 -2.97 -11.49
N TRP A 144 7.30 -2.54 -10.69
CA TRP A 144 6.10 -3.34 -10.40
C TRP A 144 5.21 -3.52 -11.63
N ILE A 145 5.13 -2.51 -12.50
CA ILE A 145 4.43 -2.61 -13.79
C ILE A 145 5.16 -3.59 -14.70
N GLU A 146 6.48 -3.45 -14.85
CA GLU A 146 7.32 -4.28 -15.71
C GLU A 146 7.36 -5.75 -15.29
N THR A 147 7.20 -6.02 -14.00
CA THR A 147 7.20 -7.39 -13.43
C THR A 147 5.80 -7.91 -13.12
N LEU A 148 4.78 -7.06 -13.18
CA LEU A 148 3.42 -7.31 -12.71
C LEU A 148 3.38 -7.85 -11.27
N SER A 149 4.29 -7.37 -10.42
CA SER A 149 4.55 -7.93 -9.09
C SER A 149 5.17 -6.92 -8.12
N LEU A 150 4.86 -7.10 -6.84
CA LEU A 150 5.42 -6.31 -5.73
C LEU A 150 6.64 -6.99 -5.07
N THR A 151 7.20 -8.03 -5.71
CA THR A 151 8.32 -8.80 -5.15
C THR A 151 9.58 -7.93 -4.96
N ILE A 152 9.93 -7.13 -5.97
CA ILE A 152 11.08 -6.23 -5.91
C ILE A 152 10.62 -4.94 -5.24
N ARG A 153 11.01 -4.76 -3.97
CA ARG A 153 10.59 -3.60 -3.15
C ARG A 153 11.45 -2.37 -3.36
N ASP A 154 12.73 -2.57 -3.68
CA ASP A 154 13.66 -1.52 -4.06
C ASP A 154 14.60 -2.08 -5.12
N SER A 155 14.80 -1.32 -6.20
CA SER A 155 15.64 -1.71 -7.34
C SER A 155 16.84 -0.79 -7.54
N MET A 156 17.15 0.08 -6.58
CA MET A 156 18.23 1.06 -6.69
C MET A 156 19.17 1.10 -5.48
N CYS A 157 18.85 0.42 -4.39
CA CYS A 157 19.81 0.15 -3.32
C CYS A 157 20.94 -0.72 -3.89
N GLY A 158 22.18 -0.27 -3.78
CA GLY A 158 23.37 -0.96 -4.33
C GLY A 158 23.79 -2.20 -3.54
N PHE A 159 23.16 -2.47 -2.39
CA PHE A 159 23.50 -3.60 -1.53
C PHE A 159 22.69 -4.84 -1.86
N ARG A 160 23.31 -5.78 -2.61
CA ARG A 160 22.60 -6.92 -3.23
C ARG A 160 23.50 -8.12 -3.36
N LEU A 161 22.96 -9.30 -3.11
CA LEU A 161 23.67 -10.56 -3.33
C LEU A 161 23.03 -11.35 -4.46
N TYR A 162 23.84 -11.69 -5.46
CA TYR A 162 23.42 -12.44 -6.64
C TYR A 162 23.97 -13.88 -6.60
N PRO A 163 23.14 -14.89 -6.94
CA PRO A 163 23.66 -16.17 -7.40
C PRO A 163 24.38 -15.98 -8.73
N LEU A 164 25.68 -16.25 -8.78
CA LEU A 164 26.55 -15.86 -9.91
C LEU A 164 26.15 -16.57 -11.20
N ALA A 165 25.82 -17.86 -11.15
CA ALA A 165 25.35 -18.59 -12.33
C ALA A 165 24.14 -17.90 -12.97
N LEU A 166 23.12 -17.56 -12.17
CA LEU A 166 21.91 -16.92 -12.64
C LEU A 166 22.16 -15.51 -13.19
N ALA A 167 22.97 -14.70 -12.49
CA ALA A 167 23.26 -13.32 -12.89
C ALA A 167 24.12 -13.28 -14.16
N CYS A 168 25.20 -14.06 -14.21
CA CYS A 168 26.08 -14.10 -15.37
C CYS A 168 25.39 -14.71 -16.60
N ASP A 169 24.56 -15.75 -16.44
CA ASP A 169 23.74 -16.29 -17.53
C ASP A 169 22.80 -15.22 -18.13
N LEU A 170 22.30 -14.30 -17.31
CA LEU A 170 21.56 -13.14 -17.82
C LEU A 170 22.48 -12.17 -18.54
N ILE A 171 23.54 -11.73 -17.88
CA ILE A 171 24.51 -10.75 -18.40
C ILE A 171 25.07 -11.17 -19.77
N ASP A 172 25.32 -12.46 -19.99
CA ASP A 172 25.92 -12.97 -21.24
C ASP A 172 24.89 -13.19 -22.35
N SER A 173 23.60 -13.21 -22.02
CA SER A 173 22.53 -13.54 -22.97
C SER A 173 21.78 -12.32 -23.52
N VAL A 174 21.93 -11.16 -22.88
CA VAL A 174 21.22 -9.93 -23.27
C VAL A 174 22.10 -8.72 -23.05
N GLN A 175 21.89 -7.68 -23.86
CA GLN A 175 22.55 -6.40 -23.65
C GLN A 175 21.88 -5.61 -22.52
N LEU A 176 22.49 -5.64 -21.34
CA LEU A 176 22.13 -4.79 -20.20
C LEU A 176 22.74 -3.39 -20.34
N PRO A 177 22.12 -2.34 -19.77
CA PRO A 177 22.74 -1.02 -19.72
C PRO A 177 23.96 -1.03 -18.80
N THR A 178 24.88 -0.09 -19.02
CA THR A 178 26.18 -0.05 -18.31
C THR A 178 26.26 1.03 -17.24
N ARG A 179 25.25 1.89 -17.10
CA ARG A 179 25.23 3.05 -16.20
C ARG A 179 24.27 2.80 -15.03
N MET A 180 23.74 3.85 -14.40
CA MET A 180 22.89 3.75 -13.21
C MET A 180 21.59 2.97 -13.41
N ASP A 181 21.07 2.95 -14.65
CA ASP A 181 19.87 2.18 -15.02
C ASP A 181 20.09 0.66 -15.05
N PHE A 182 21.35 0.20 -14.99
CA PHE A 182 21.71 -1.22 -14.80
C PHE A 182 21.03 -1.83 -13.59
N ASP A 183 21.10 -1.14 -12.46
CA ASP A 183 20.60 -1.61 -11.17
C ASP A 183 19.09 -1.95 -11.26
N ILE A 184 18.33 -1.24 -12.09
CA ILE A 184 16.92 -1.49 -12.31
C ILE A 184 16.72 -2.68 -13.25
N GLU A 185 17.37 -2.63 -14.42
CA GLU A 185 17.08 -3.56 -15.51
C GLU A 185 17.52 -4.99 -15.20
N ILE A 186 18.65 -5.18 -14.50
CA ILE A 186 19.11 -6.52 -14.13
C ILE A 186 18.06 -7.25 -13.28
N LEU A 187 17.44 -6.59 -12.30
CA LEU A 187 16.46 -7.21 -11.42
C LEU A 187 15.16 -7.55 -12.16
N VAL A 188 14.69 -6.66 -13.04
CA VAL A 188 13.49 -6.90 -13.85
C VAL A 188 13.70 -8.09 -14.78
N ARG A 189 14.85 -8.19 -15.44
CA ARG A 189 15.14 -9.30 -16.34
C ARG A 189 15.39 -10.62 -15.60
N LEU A 190 16.03 -10.58 -14.43
CA LEU A 190 16.13 -11.75 -13.54
C LEU A 190 14.74 -12.22 -13.09
N TYR A 191 13.85 -11.28 -12.80
CA TYR A 191 12.45 -11.60 -12.48
C TYR A 191 11.72 -12.26 -13.64
N TRP A 192 11.89 -11.77 -14.87
CA TRP A 192 11.33 -12.42 -16.06
C TRP A 192 11.88 -13.83 -16.29
N ARG A 193 13.09 -14.12 -15.80
CA ARG A 193 13.69 -15.48 -15.76
C ARG A 193 13.28 -16.31 -14.55
N ARG A 194 12.30 -15.85 -13.77
CA ARG A 194 11.76 -16.52 -12.58
C ARG A 194 12.75 -16.66 -11.43
N ALA A 195 13.73 -15.77 -11.33
CA ALA A 195 14.55 -15.65 -10.13
C ALA A 195 13.68 -15.48 -8.88
N ALA A 196 14.08 -16.12 -7.78
CA ALA A 196 13.52 -15.81 -6.47
C ALA A 196 14.17 -14.54 -5.91
N PHE A 197 13.47 -13.83 -5.04
CA PHE A 197 13.97 -12.61 -4.41
C PHE A 197 13.61 -12.60 -2.93
N ARG A 198 14.54 -12.13 -2.10
CA ARG A 198 14.33 -11.92 -0.67
C ARG A 198 14.86 -10.54 -0.28
N ALA A 199 14.01 -9.74 0.36
CA ALA A 199 14.38 -8.40 0.81
C ALA A 199 14.79 -8.40 2.29
N ILE A 200 15.93 -7.80 2.62
CA ILE A 200 16.44 -7.62 3.98
C ILE A 200 16.47 -6.13 4.30
N PRO A 201 15.80 -5.66 5.37
CA PRO A 201 15.95 -4.28 5.83
C PRO A 201 17.40 -3.98 6.20
N THR A 202 17.96 -2.93 5.59
CA THR A 202 19.35 -2.48 5.78
C THR A 202 19.39 -0.97 6.03
N ARG A 203 20.28 -0.51 6.90
CA ARG A 203 20.46 0.92 7.16
C ARG A 203 21.32 1.54 6.06
N VAL A 204 20.92 2.72 5.61
CA VAL A 204 21.67 3.49 4.63
C VAL A 204 21.88 4.89 5.20
N THR A 205 23.14 5.27 5.37
CA THR A 205 23.54 6.59 5.87
C THR A 205 23.92 7.49 4.70
N TYR A 206 23.48 8.75 4.74
CA TYR A 206 23.91 9.77 3.76
C TYR A 206 24.84 10.74 4.47
N ALA A 207 26.14 10.67 4.17
CA ALA A 207 27.09 11.68 4.62
C ALA A 207 26.74 13.03 3.96
N SER A 208 26.84 14.12 4.72
CA SER A 208 26.58 15.50 4.25
C SER A 208 27.49 15.92 3.09
N ASP A 209 28.62 15.24 2.94
CA ASP A 209 29.72 15.62 2.04
C ASP A 209 29.87 14.60 0.89
N GLY A 210 28.94 13.65 0.79
CA GLY A 210 29.02 12.54 -0.17
C GLY A 210 28.95 13.01 -1.62
N VAL A 211 30.08 12.93 -2.33
CA VAL A 211 30.13 13.12 -3.78
C VAL A 211 29.25 12.05 -4.43
N SER A 212 28.18 12.47 -5.10
CA SER A 212 27.31 11.57 -5.85
C SER A 212 27.53 11.81 -7.33
N HIS A 213 28.09 10.82 -8.03
CA HIS A 213 28.27 10.86 -9.49
C HIS A 213 26.96 10.66 -10.28
N PHE A 214 25.81 10.96 -9.66
CA PHE A 214 24.50 10.89 -10.31
C PHE A 214 24.25 12.18 -11.10
N ASP A 215 24.24 12.08 -12.43
CA ASP A 215 23.88 13.18 -13.31
C ASP A 215 22.36 13.30 -13.36
N VAL A 216 21.82 14.29 -12.65
CA VAL A 216 20.37 14.47 -12.47
C VAL A 216 19.61 14.51 -13.78
N LEU A 217 20.17 15.05 -14.86
CA LEU A 217 19.47 15.13 -16.13
C LEU A 217 19.62 13.84 -16.91
N TRP A 218 20.86 13.45 -17.19
CA TRP A 218 21.12 12.35 -18.13
C TRP A 218 20.81 10.98 -17.53
N ASP A 219 21.01 10.77 -16.23
CA ASP A 219 20.66 9.50 -15.61
C ASP A 219 19.14 9.33 -15.51
N ASN A 220 18.37 10.40 -15.27
CA ASN A 220 16.90 10.32 -15.33
C ASN A 220 16.40 10.00 -16.75
N VAL A 221 17.04 10.54 -17.80
CA VAL A 221 16.72 10.19 -19.20
C VAL A 221 17.02 8.72 -19.48
N ARG A 222 18.18 8.21 -19.03
CA ARG A 222 18.56 6.80 -19.19
C ARG A 222 17.60 5.87 -18.46
N ILE A 223 17.29 6.16 -17.20
CA ILE A 223 16.31 5.42 -16.39
C ILE A 223 14.94 5.39 -17.08
N SER A 224 14.46 6.53 -17.57
CA SER A 224 13.18 6.63 -18.27
C SER A 224 13.16 5.81 -19.58
N ARG A 225 14.26 5.83 -20.34
CA ARG A 225 14.42 5.00 -21.55
C ARG A 225 14.43 3.51 -21.21
N SER A 226 15.13 3.12 -20.15
CA SER A 226 15.18 1.73 -19.70
C SER A 226 13.82 1.23 -19.24
N HIS A 227 13.07 2.02 -18.46
CA HIS A 227 11.67 1.69 -18.12
C HIS A 227 10.79 1.56 -19.36
N THR A 228 10.90 2.49 -20.32
CA THR A 228 10.14 2.41 -21.57
C THR A 228 10.41 1.10 -22.32
N ARG A 229 11.69 0.70 -22.44
CA ARG A 229 12.10 -0.57 -23.04
C ARG A 229 11.57 -1.77 -22.27
N LEU A 230 11.62 -1.73 -20.93
CA LEU A 230 11.17 -2.82 -20.08
C LEU A 230 9.65 -2.98 -20.12
N VAL A 231 8.88 -1.90 -20.17
CA VAL A 231 7.42 -1.94 -20.34
C VAL A 231 7.06 -2.56 -21.70
N CYS A 232 7.70 -2.12 -22.79
CA CYS A 232 7.49 -2.74 -24.12
C CYS A 232 7.87 -4.23 -24.10
N GLY A 233 8.98 -4.58 -23.46
CA GLY A 233 9.43 -5.97 -23.30
C GLY A 233 8.51 -6.81 -22.42
N MET A 234 7.89 -6.21 -21.39
CA MET A 234 6.88 -6.82 -20.53
C MET A 234 5.62 -7.14 -21.32
N LEU A 235 5.13 -6.21 -22.15
CA LEU A 235 3.93 -6.43 -22.97
C LEU A 235 4.06 -7.65 -23.87
N ALA A 236 5.20 -7.84 -24.52
CA ALA A 236 5.50 -9.03 -25.32
C ALA A 236 5.53 -10.33 -24.48
N ARG A 237 5.84 -10.23 -23.19
CA ARG A 237 5.93 -11.35 -22.23
C ARG A 237 4.68 -11.48 -21.36
N LEU A 238 3.66 -10.64 -21.56
CA LEU A 238 2.48 -10.55 -20.71
C LEU A 238 1.77 -11.91 -20.52
N PRO A 239 1.54 -12.73 -21.57
CA PRO A 239 0.93 -14.05 -21.39
C PRO A 239 1.77 -14.97 -20.50
N MET A 240 3.09 -14.96 -20.69
CA MET A 240 4.03 -15.78 -19.92
C MET A 240 4.12 -15.30 -18.46
N LEU A 241 4.19 -13.98 -18.22
CA LEU A 241 4.23 -13.40 -16.87
C LEU A 241 2.93 -13.66 -16.09
N LEU A 242 1.79 -13.66 -16.77
CA LEU A 242 0.51 -14.05 -16.18
C LEU A 242 0.48 -15.55 -15.87
N ALA A 243 0.95 -16.40 -16.79
CA ALA A 243 1.07 -17.84 -16.54
C ALA A 243 2.00 -18.15 -15.34
N HIS A 244 3.07 -17.39 -15.16
CA HIS A 244 3.98 -17.51 -14.02
C HIS A 244 3.29 -17.25 -12.66
N LYS A 245 2.15 -16.54 -12.61
CA LYS A 245 1.38 -16.35 -11.36
C LYS A 245 0.64 -17.61 -10.93
N PHE A 246 0.40 -18.55 -11.84
CA PHE A 246 -0.31 -19.80 -11.59
C PHE A 246 0.62 -21.02 -11.49
N MET A 247 1.92 -20.85 -11.76
CA MET A 247 2.92 -21.91 -11.65
C MET A 247 3.80 -21.71 -10.40
N PRO A 248 4.04 -22.76 -9.58
CA PRO A 248 4.97 -22.68 -8.47
C PRO A 248 6.37 -22.28 -8.96
N ARG A 249 7.01 -21.33 -8.27
CA ARG A 249 8.40 -20.93 -8.57
C ARG A 249 9.34 -22.09 -8.30
N ARG A 250 10.39 -22.22 -9.12
CA ARG A 250 11.43 -23.25 -9.04
C ARG A 250 12.12 -23.13 -7.66
N ALA A 251 11.65 -23.91 -6.69
CA ALA A 251 12.31 -24.02 -5.39
C ALA A 251 13.58 -24.87 -5.58
N ALA A 252 14.69 -24.42 -5.00
CA ALA A 252 15.85 -25.28 -4.81
C ALA A 252 15.47 -26.47 -3.88
N PRO A 253 16.16 -27.63 -3.98
CA PRO A 253 15.80 -28.83 -3.22
C PRO A 253 15.81 -28.53 -1.72
N ALA A 254 14.74 -28.93 -1.05
CA ALA A 254 14.54 -28.70 0.37
C ALA A 254 15.63 -29.38 1.22
N VAL A 255 16.42 -28.60 1.94
CA VAL A 255 17.08 -29.07 3.17
C VAL A 255 16.03 -29.01 4.28
N ALA A 256 15.91 -30.12 5.00
CA ALA A 256 14.90 -30.42 6.00
C ALA A 256 14.56 -29.22 6.92
N ARG A 257 13.34 -28.68 6.75
CA ARG A 257 12.73 -27.80 7.73
C ARG A 257 12.25 -28.64 8.91
N SER A 258 12.77 -28.34 10.09
CA SER A 258 12.11 -28.69 11.34
C SER A 258 10.70 -28.10 11.33
N LYS A 259 9.74 -28.95 11.71
CA LYS A 259 8.33 -28.58 11.87
C LYS A 259 8.22 -27.47 12.92
N GLN A 260 7.96 -26.25 12.47
CA GLN A 260 7.16 -25.31 13.24
C GLN A 260 5.93 -24.96 12.42
N SER A 261 4.80 -25.27 13.05
CA SER A 261 3.41 -25.28 12.58
C SER A 261 2.99 -24.06 11.78
N GLY A 262 2.17 -24.31 10.76
CA GLY A 262 1.58 -23.31 9.90
C GLY A 262 0.70 -22.30 10.64
N GLY A 263 0.79 -21.05 10.21
CA GLY A 263 0.05 -19.93 10.74
C GLY A 263 0.44 -18.66 10.03
N ALA A 264 0.05 -18.50 8.75
CA ALA A 264 0.22 -17.23 8.04
C ALA A 264 -0.64 -17.18 6.76
N GLU A 265 -1.97 -17.16 6.90
CA GLU A 265 -2.84 -16.75 5.78
C GLU A 265 -4.18 -16.12 6.22
N ALA A 266 -4.30 -15.71 7.49
CA ALA A 266 -5.56 -15.14 8.01
C ALA A 266 -5.37 -13.95 8.96
N GLN A 267 -4.25 -13.21 8.87
CA GLN A 267 -4.00 -12.02 9.68
C GLN A 267 -3.52 -10.89 8.76
N ASP A 268 -4.12 -9.71 8.93
CA ASP A 268 -3.84 -8.42 8.26
C ASP A 268 -4.86 -7.94 7.18
N TRP A 269 -6.16 -8.08 7.44
CA TRP A 269 -7.21 -7.51 6.57
C TRP A 269 -7.43 -5.98 6.74
N TRP A 270 -6.94 -5.37 7.82
CA TRP A 270 -7.06 -3.92 8.11
C TRP A 270 -5.89 -3.08 7.58
N ARG A 271 -4.88 -3.72 6.96
CA ARG A 271 -3.70 -3.09 6.34
C ARG A 271 -3.87 -2.77 4.85
N ILE A 272 -5.08 -2.89 4.30
CA ILE A 272 -5.34 -2.45 2.93
C ILE A 272 -5.37 -0.92 2.92
N ALA A 273 -4.17 -0.32 2.86
CA ALA A 273 -4.00 1.01 2.33
C ALA A 273 -4.70 1.05 0.98
N GLU A 274 -5.55 2.07 0.78
CA GLU A 274 -6.20 2.32 -0.49
C GLU A 274 -5.14 2.21 -1.60
N ARG A 275 -5.36 1.31 -2.57
CA ARG A 275 -4.50 1.15 -3.76
C ARG A 275 -4.68 2.33 -4.72
N GLY A 276 -4.62 3.55 -4.21
CA GLY A 276 -4.64 4.81 -4.96
C GLY A 276 -3.22 5.38 -5.04
N SER A 277 -2.62 5.33 -6.23
CA SER A 277 -1.42 6.12 -6.51
C SER A 277 -1.80 7.60 -6.51
N HIS A 278 -1.06 8.45 -5.78
CA HIS A 278 -1.21 9.92 -5.83
C HIS A 278 -1.25 10.44 -7.28
N LEU A 279 -0.43 9.85 -8.14
CA LEU A 279 -0.35 10.18 -9.56
C LEU A 279 -1.60 9.72 -10.34
N GLY A 280 -2.17 8.56 -9.98
CA GLY A 280 -3.43 8.06 -10.56
C GLY A 280 -4.61 8.94 -10.19
N MET A 281 -4.68 9.41 -8.94
CA MET A 281 -5.71 10.34 -8.48
C MET A 281 -5.54 11.74 -9.08
N SER A 282 -4.31 12.24 -9.19
CA SER A 282 -4.02 13.50 -9.90
C SER A 282 -4.33 13.42 -11.39
N LEU A 283 -4.03 12.29 -12.05
CA LEU A 283 -4.33 12.06 -13.47
C LEU A 283 -5.84 11.91 -13.71
N LEU A 284 -6.58 11.24 -12.82
CA LEU A 284 -8.05 11.16 -12.84
C LEU A 284 -8.69 12.53 -12.59
N ALA A 285 -8.14 13.32 -11.66
CA ALA A 285 -8.59 14.69 -11.41
C ALA A 285 -8.31 15.61 -12.62
N LEU A 286 -7.13 15.47 -13.24
CA LEU A 286 -6.75 16.20 -14.45
C LEU A 286 -7.61 15.77 -15.65
N SER A 287 -7.88 14.47 -15.83
CA SER A 287 -8.75 13.99 -16.90
C SER A 287 -10.19 14.47 -16.70
N CYS A 288 -10.67 14.55 -15.46
CA CYS A 288 -11.96 15.15 -15.15
C CYS A 288 -11.98 16.65 -15.50
N LYS A 289 -10.87 17.37 -15.31
CA LYS A 289 -10.73 18.78 -15.70
C LYS A 289 -10.73 18.98 -17.21
N LEU A 290 -10.07 18.10 -17.97
CA LEU A 290 -9.84 18.24 -19.41
C LEU A 290 -10.94 17.62 -20.29
N PHE A 291 -11.52 16.47 -19.90
CA PHE A 291 -12.40 15.67 -20.76
C PHE A 291 -13.81 15.43 -20.17
N GLY A 292 -14.06 15.87 -18.94
CA GLY A 292 -15.37 15.76 -18.28
C GLY A 292 -15.72 14.37 -17.72
N ARG A 293 -16.87 14.30 -17.04
CA ARG A 293 -17.35 13.15 -16.24
C ARG A 293 -17.64 11.91 -17.10
N ARG A 294 -18.23 12.09 -18.29
CA ARG A 294 -18.59 10.98 -19.20
C ARG A 294 -17.37 10.26 -19.76
N PHE A 295 -16.35 11.01 -20.21
CA PHE A 295 -15.14 10.42 -20.77
C PHE A 295 -14.26 9.77 -19.70
N THR A 296 -14.16 10.38 -18.51
CA THR A 296 -13.41 9.80 -17.40
C THR A 296 -14.06 8.51 -16.87
N GLY A 297 -15.38 8.38 -16.95
CA GLY A 297 -16.10 7.14 -16.64
C GLY A 297 -15.65 5.94 -17.49
N LEU A 298 -15.26 6.17 -18.75
CA LEU A 298 -14.77 5.09 -19.62
C LEU A 298 -13.42 4.52 -19.15
N TRP A 299 -12.56 5.35 -18.56
CA TRP A 299 -11.27 4.94 -18.00
C TRP A 299 -11.40 4.09 -16.74
N LEU A 300 -12.53 4.13 -16.04
CA LEU A 300 -12.76 3.28 -14.88
C LEU A 300 -12.92 1.81 -15.27
N HIS A 301 -13.44 1.51 -16.45
CA HIS A 301 -13.66 0.13 -16.91
C HIS A 301 -12.38 -0.73 -16.97
N PRO A 302 -11.28 -0.31 -17.62
CA PRO A 302 -10.04 -1.11 -17.64
C PRO A 302 -9.41 -1.24 -16.24
N ILE A 303 -9.51 -0.21 -15.40
CA ILE A 303 -9.01 -0.24 -14.02
C ILE A 303 -9.79 -1.27 -13.20
N VAL A 304 -11.13 -1.23 -13.27
CA VAL A 304 -12.02 -2.16 -12.57
C VAL A 304 -11.82 -3.58 -13.12
N ALA A 305 -11.67 -3.76 -14.43
CA ALA A 305 -11.38 -5.07 -15.03
C ALA A 305 -10.08 -5.68 -14.49
N TYR A 306 -9.03 -4.87 -14.35
CA TYR A 306 -7.77 -5.31 -13.72
C TYR A 306 -7.98 -5.78 -12.28
N PHE A 307 -8.72 -5.01 -11.46
CA PHE A 307 -9.02 -5.40 -10.08
C PHE A 307 -9.95 -6.60 -9.98
N LEU A 308 -10.88 -6.77 -10.91
CA LEU A 308 -11.76 -7.93 -10.99
C LEU A 308 -10.97 -9.21 -11.29
N LEU A 309 -9.98 -9.14 -12.19
CA LEU A 309 -9.13 -10.26 -12.56
C LEU A 309 -8.12 -10.63 -11.47
N THR A 310 -7.48 -9.62 -10.86
CA THR A 310 -6.40 -9.82 -9.88
C THR A 310 -6.87 -9.93 -8.43
N GLY A 311 -8.04 -9.37 -8.10
CA GLY A 311 -8.57 -9.25 -6.73
C GLY A 311 -9.48 -10.40 -6.34
N ARG A 312 -8.93 -11.62 -6.21
CA ARG A 312 -9.71 -12.82 -5.86
C ARG A 312 -10.53 -12.66 -4.57
N ALA A 313 -9.92 -12.19 -3.48
CA ALA A 313 -10.59 -11.99 -2.20
C ALA A 313 -11.76 -10.98 -2.28
N ALA A 314 -11.55 -9.85 -2.96
CA ALA A 314 -12.60 -8.84 -3.17
C ALA A 314 -13.77 -9.38 -4.00
N ARG A 315 -13.46 -10.20 -5.02
CA ARG A 315 -14.46 -10.83 -5.87
C ARG A 315 -15.25 -11.91 -5.13
N GLU A 316 -14.58 -12.71 -4.30
CA GLU A 316 -15.20 -13.73 -3.44
C GLU A 316 -16.08 -13.09 -2.37
N ALA A 317 -15.62 -12.01 -1.72
CA ALA A 317 -16.41 -11.24 -0.77
C ALA A 317 -17.67 -10.64 -1.42
N SER A 318 -17.51 -10.03 -2.59
CA SER A 318 -18.64 -9.49 -3.36
C SER A 318 -19.64 -10.58 -3.76
N ALA A 319 -19.16 -11.75 -4.20
CA ALA A 319 -20.02 -12.89 -4.50
C ALA A 319 -20.73 -13.44 -3.25
N ASN A 320 -20.05 -13.47 -2.09
CA ASN A 320 -20.65 -13.87 -0.82
C ASN A 320 -21.77 -12.92 -0.40
N TYR A 321 -21.54 -11.61 -0.50
CA TYR A 321 -22.54 -10.59 -0.24
C TYR A 321 -23.79 -10.76 -1.14
N PHE A 322 -23.63 -10.94 -2.45
CA PHE A 322 -24.78 -11.15 -3.35
C PHE A 322 -25.50 -12.47 -3.09
N ARG A 323 -24.77 -13.55 -2.71
CA ARG A 323 -25.39 -14.81 -2.29
C ARG A 323 -26.29 -14.60 -1.07
N ARG A 324 -25.79 -13.90 -0.05
CA ARG A 324 -26.55 -13.59 1.16
C ARG A 324 -27.73 -12.67 0.90
N LEU A 325 -27.56 -11.67 0.03
CA LEU A 325 -28.65 -10.80 -0.40
C LEU A 325 -29.78 -11.60 -1.07
N GLN A 326 -29.42 -12.58 -1.90
CA GLN A 326 -30.38 -13.47 -2.57
C GLN A 326 -31.07 -14.44 -1.59
N GLU A 327 -30.33 -14.99 -0.62
CA GLU A 327 -30.87 -15.86 0.44
C GLU A 327 -31.84 -15.10 1.36
N ALA A 328 -31.53 -13.84 1.66
CA ALA A 328 -32.33 -13.00 2.54
C ALA A 328 -33.65 -12.52 1.88
N GLU A 329 -33.70 -12.37 0.56
CA GLU A 329 -34.95 -12.10 -0.16
C GLU A 329 -34.84 -12.44 -1.67
N PRO A 330 -35.42 -13.57 -2.13
CA PRO A 330 -35.41 -13.95 -3.54
C PRO A 330 -36.46 -13.13 -4.33
N ARG A 331 -36.19 -11.84 -4.56
CA ARG A 331 -36.91 -11.02 -5.55
C ARG A 331 -36.30 -11.26 -6.95
N GLY A 332 -37.12 -11.10 -7.99
CA GLY A 332 -36.69 -11.27 -9.39
C GLY A 332 -35.53 -10.34 -9.81
N ASP A 333 -35.42 -9.17 -9.18
CA ASP A 333 -34.43 -8.14 -9.50
C ASP A 333 -33.15 -8.21 -8.65
N THR A 334 -33.05 -9.15 -7.70
CA THR A 334 -31.85 -9.28 -6.85
C THR A 334 -30.65 -9.76 -7.70
N PRO A 335 -29.50 -9.06 -7.68
CA PRO A 335 -28.34 -9.46 -8.47
C PRO A 335 -27.84 -10.86 -8.15
N ARG A 336 -27.65 -11.68 -9.19
CA ARG A 336 -27.07 -13.02 -9.04
C ARG A 336 -25.58 -12.94 -8.69
N PRO A 337 -25.07 -13.79 -7.78
CA PRO A 337 -23.64 -13.84 -7.48
C PRO A 337 -22.85 -14.31 -8.70
N GLY A 338 -21.78 -13.59 -9.05
CA GLY A 338 -20.95 -13.93 -10.20
C GLY A 338 -20.03 -12.80 -10.63
N TRP A 339 -19.36 -13.00 -11.77
CA TRP A 339 -18.40 -12.05 -12.32
C TRP A 339 -19.03 -10.71 -12.68
N LEU A 340 -20.24 -10.73 -13.25
CA LEU A 340 -20.92 -9.51 -13.69
C LEU A 340 -21.39 -8.65 -12.51
N SER A 341 -21.93 -9.27 -11.46
CA SER A 341 -22.34 -8.54 -10.25
C SER A 341 -21.13 -8.01 -9.48
N ALA A 342 -20.05 -8.79 -9.38
CA ALA A 342 -18.80 -8.32 -8.80
C ALA A 342 -18.20 -7.14 -9.59
N TYR A 343 -18.22 -7.21 -10.92
CA TYR A 343 -17.79 -6.11 -11.79
C TYR A 343 -18.63 -4.84 -11.56
N ARG A 344 -19.96 -4.94 -11.58
CA ARG A 344 -20.87 -3.80 -11.35
C ARG A 344 -20.68 -3.20 -9.95
N HIS A 345 -20.45 -4.05 -8.95
CA HIS A 345 -20.18 -3.61 -7.58
C HIS A 345 -18.85 -2.85 -7.47
N MET A 346 -17.77 -3.38 -8.04
CA MET A 346 -16.46 -2.71 -8.05
C MET A 346 -16.49 -1.43 -8.89
N LEU A 347 -17.26 -1.41 -9.99
CA LEU A 347 -17.46 -0.23 -10.80
C LEU A 347 -18.23 0.86 -10.03
N ALA A 348 -19.29 0.50 -9.30
CA ALA A 348 -20.02 1.44 -8.46
C ALA A 348 -19.13 2.04 -7.36
N PHE A 349 -18.23 1.24 -6.77
CA PHE A 349 -17.23 1.73 -5.82
C PHE A 349 -16.27 2.73 -6.47
N ALA A 350 -15.72 2.40 -7.65
CA ALA A 350 -14.82 3.29 -8.38
C ALA A 350 -15.51 4.59 -8.80
N GLN A 351 -16.78 4.52 -9.23
CA GLN A 351 -17.60 5.68 -9.55
C GLN A 351 -17.91 6.53 -8.32
N SER A 352 -18.17 5.93 -7.15
CA SER A 352 -18.33 6.66 -5.88
C SER A 352 -17.06 7.44 -5.54
N GLY A 353 -15.88 6.81 -5.63
CA GLY A 353 -14.60 7.49 -5.42
C GLY A 353 -14.38 8.65 -6.39
N PHE A 354 -14.78 8.49 -7.65
CA PHE A 354 -14.72 9.56 -8.64
C PHE A 354 -15.66 10.72 -8.31
N ASP A 355 -16.90 10.42 -7.92
CA ASP A 355 -17.90 11.43 -7.57
C ASP A 355 -17.47 12.22 -6.31
N LYS A 356 -16.74 11.59 -5.36
CA LYS A 356 -16.11 12.30 -4.22
C LYS A 356 -15.12 13.37 -4.68
N LEU A 357 -14.23 13.03 -5.62
CA LEU A 357 -13.26 13.98 -6.17
C LEU A 357 -13.98 15.14 -6.90
N ALA A 358 -15.04 14.84 -7.64
CA ALA A 358 -15.85 15.85 -8.31
C ALA A 358 -16.54 16.79 -7.32
N ALA A 359 -17.10 16.26 -6.23
CA ALA A 359 -17.73 17.03 -5.15
C ALA A 359 -16.72 18.00 -4.50
N TRP A 360 -15.51 17.53 -4.18
CA TRP A 360 -14.46 18.37 -3.58
C TRP A 360 -13.93 19.45 -4.52
N SER A 361 -14.04 19.25 -5.83
CA SER A 361 -13.65 20.25 -6.83
C SER A 361 -14.68 21.38 -7.03
N GLY A 362 -15.77 21.39 -6.25
CA GLY A 362 -16.84 22.40 -6.32
C GLY A 362 -17.72 22.26 -7.57
N ARG A 363 -17.73 21.09 -8.22
CA ARG A 363 -18.42 20.85 -9.50
C ARG A 363 -19.72 20.05 -9.36
N VAL A 364 -20.17 19.79 -8.15
CA VAL A 364 -21.49 19.19 -7.91
C VAL A 364 -22.46 20.33 -7.65
N ASN A 365 -23.51 20.40 -8.46
CA ASN A 365 -24.59 21.35 -8.28
C ASN A 365 -25.52 20.84 -7.18
N ASN A 366 -26.06 21.73 -6.33
CA ASN A 366 -27.06 21.37 -5.31
C ASN A 366 -28.30 20.65 -5.89
N ALA A 367 -28.58 20.80 -7.19
CA ALA A 367 -29.67 20.10 -7.88
C ALA A 367 -29.44 18.58 -8.00
N ASP A 368 -28.18 18.11 -7.94
CA ASP A 368 -27.80 16.71 -8.11
C ASP A 368 -27.90 15.90 -6.80
N VAL A 369 -28.17 16.56 -5.66
CA VAL A 369 -28.27 15.90 -4.35
C VAL A 369 -29.53 16.37 -3.64
N GLN A 370 -30.42 15.45 -3.29
CA GLN A 370 -31.72 15.77 -2.72
C GLN A 370 -32.01 14.91 -1.50
N PHE A 371 -32.69 15.46 -0.50
CA PHE A 371 -33.27 14.65 0.56
C PHE A 371 -34.49 13.88 0.02
N GLU A 372 -34.66 12.63 0.44
CA GLU A 372 -35.92 11.89 0.23
C GLU A 372 -37.02 12.53 1.08
N ASP A 373 -36.70 12.78 2.35
CA ASP A 373 -37.54 13.47 3.31
C ASP A 373 -36.63 14.36 4.18
N PRO A 374 -36.73 15.70 4.06
CA PRO A 374 -35.91 16.61 4.86
C PRO A 374 -36.46 16.83 6.27
N SER A 375 -37.67 16.36 6.60
CA SER A 375 -38.40 16.74 7.83
C SER A 375 -37.61 16.48 9.11
N ALA A 376 -36.99 15.30 9.25
CA ALA A 376 -36.18 14.94 10.41
C ALA A 376 -34.91 15.80 10.52
N PHE A 377 -34.32 16.18 9.40
CA PHE A 377 -33.13 17.03 9.36
C PHE A 377 -33.49 18.48 9.69
N GLU A 378 -34.56 19.01 9.10
CA GLU A 378 -35.08 20.35 9.39
C GLU A 378 -35.51 20.49 10.85
N ALA A 379 -36.16 19.47 11.42
CA ALA A 379 -36.52 19.44 12.84
C ALA A 379 -35.28 19.48 13.75
N LEU A 380 -34.21 18.77 13.40
CA LEU A 380 -32.95 18.80 14.14
C LEU A 380 -32.29 20.18 14.06
N VAL A 381 -32.19 20.75 12.85
CA VAL A 381 -31.62 22.09 12.63
C VAL A 381 -32.43 23.15 13.40
N ALA A 382 -33.76 23.10 13.34
CA ALA A 382 -34.64 24.01 14.06
C ALA A 382 -34.51 23.89 15.59
N SER A 383 -34.16 22.71 16.11
CA SER A 383 -33.96 22.50 17.53
C SER A 383 -32.68 23.13 18.08
N GLY A 384 -31.72 23.47 17.21
CA GLY A 384 -30.39 23.98 17.57
C GLY A 384 -29.49 22.98 18.30
N LYS A 385 -29.94 21.74 18.51
CA LYS A 385 -29.17 20.67 19.17
C LYS A 385 -28.28 19.93 18.16
N GLY A 386 -27.07 19.58 18.57
CA GLY A 386 -26.23 18.66 17.82
C GLY A 386 -26.70 17.22 17.99
N ALA A 387 -26.12 16.32 17.19
CA ALA A 387 -26.49 14.91 17.19
C ALA A 387 -25.33 14.00 16.78
N LEU A 388 -25.42 12.73 17.19
CA LEU A 388 -24.60 11.67 16.62
C LEU A 388 -25.29 11.08 15.39
N VAL A 389 -24.55 10.92 14.31
CA VAL A 389 -25.03 10.38 13.04
C VAL A 389 -24.28 9.10 12.71
N ILE A 390 -25.00 7.98 12.61
CA ILE A 390 -24.43 6.68 12.27
C ILE A 390 -24.66 6.40 10.78
N GLY A 391 -23.57 6.38 10.02
CA GLY A 391 -23.55 6.02 8.60
C GLY A 391 -23.08 4.59 8.34
N ALA A 392 -22.94 4.25 7.07
CA ALA A 392 -22.35 2.98 6.60
C ALA A 392 -21.46 3.23 5.37
N HIS A 393 -20.61 2.27 5.00
CA HIS A 393 -19.92 2.28 3.71
C HIS A 393 -20.85 1.91 2.54
N LEU A 394 -22.04 2.51 2.55
CA LEU A 394 -23.11 2.33 1.59
C LEU A 394 -23.33 3.64 0.84
N GLY A 395 -23.08 3.63 -0.46
CA GLY A 395 -23.17 4.80 -1.31
C GLY A 395 -22.07 5.83 -1.01
N ASN A 396 -22.40 7.11 -0.94
CA ASN A 396 -21.40 8.19 -0.86
C ASN A 396 -21.64 9.18 0.28
N LEU A 397 -21.22 8.81 1.49
CA LEU A 397 -21.34 9.66 2.69
C LEU A 397 -20.63 11.02 2.59
N GLU A 398 -19.68 11.20 1.66
CA GLU A 398 -18.97 12.49 1.52
C GLU A 398 -19.82 13.55 0.81
N MET A 399 -20.87 13.16 0.09
CA MET A 399 -21.74 14.10 -0.61
C MET A 399 -22.49 15.04 0.34
N THR A 400 -22.79 14.62 1.57
CA THR A 400 -23.39 15.51 2.57
C THR A 400 -22.44 16.56 3.09
N ARG A 401 -21.15 16.24 3.20
CA ARG A 401 -20.14 17.21 3.63
C ARG A 401 -19.94 18.29 2.56
N ALA A 402 -19.97 17.89 1.29
CA ALA A 402 -19.94 18.84 0.18
C ALA A 402 -21.16 19.79 0.20
N LEU A 403 -22.35 19.31 0.56
CA LEU A 403 -23.53 20.15 0.73
C LEU A 403 -23.44 21.08 1.96
N ALA A 404 -22.96 20.56 3.10
CA ALA A 404 -22.77 21.36 4.31
C ALA A 404 -21.74 22.50 4.10
N ALA A 405 -20.77 22.34 3.20
CA ALA A 405 -19.81 23.37 2.84
C ALA A 405 -20.38 24.45 1.88
N GLN A 406 -21.51 24.19 1.20
CA GLN A 406 -22.08 25.07 0.17
C GLN A 406 -23.29 25.89 0.64
N GLY A 407 -23.78 25.70 1.86
CA GLY A 407 -24.94 26.42 2.41
C GLY A 407 -25.10 26.22 3.92
N ALA A 408 -25.92 27.07 4.55
CA ALA A 408 -26.10 27.27 6.01
C ALA A 408 -26.64 26.07 6.82
N TYR A 409 -26.33 24.85 6.41
CA TYR A 409 -26.73 23.62 7.06
C TYR A 409 -25.62 23.14 8.00
N ALA A 410 -26.02 22.65 9.17
CA ALA A 410 -25.20 22.33 10.36
C ALA A 410 -23.73 21.94 10.11
N LYS A 411 -22.82 22.41 10.96
CA LYS A 411 -21.41 22.02 10.95
C LYS A 411 -21.28 20.50 11.12
N VAL A 412 -20.75 19.81 10.10
CA VAL A 412 -20.58 18.34 10.10
C VAL A 412 -19.14 17.98 10.43
N THR A 413 -18.93 17.36 11.59
CA THR A 413 -17.63 16.88 12.05
C THR A 413 -17.58 15.35 11.93
N ALA A 414 -16.68 14.80 11.11
CA ALA A 414 -16.54 13.35 10.98
C ALA A 414 -15.48 12.80 11.93
N VAL A 415 -15.83 11.75 12.68
CA VAL A 415 -14.96 11.09 13.65
C VAL A 415 -14.21 9.96 12.97
N VAL A 416 -12.87 10.04 12.98
CA VAL A 416 -11.99 9.08 12.30
C VAL A 416 -10.98 8.50 13.29
N TYR A 417 -10.85 7.17 13.32
CA TYR A 417 -9.93 6.46 14.20
C TYR A 417 -8.59 6.20 13.53
N THR A 418 -7.54 6.97 13.85
CA THR A 418 -6.23 6.78 13.20
C THR A 418 -5.03 7.18 14.06
N GLU A 419 -4.05 6.28 14.22
CA GLU A 419 -2.67 6.61 14.68
C GLU A 419 -1.75 7.03 13.51
N HIS A 420 -2.17 6.81 12.25
CA HIS A 420 -1.30 6.94 11.06
C HIS A 420 -1.88 7.63 9.81
N ALA A 421 -2.98 8.40 9.90
CA ALA A 421 -3.58 9.04 8.70
C ALA A 421 -2.99 10.39 8.29
N ARG A 422 -1.78 10.75 8.75
CA ARG A 422 -1.08 11.97 8.27
C ARG A 422 -0.96 12.02 6.73
N ARG A 423 -0.87 10.85 6.07
CA ARG A 423 -0.69 10.74 4.61
C ARG A 423 -2.00 10.89 3.81
N PHE A 424 -3.14 10.53 4.39
CA PHE A 424 -4.47 10.72 3.78
C PHE A 424 -4.92 12.17 3.96
N ASN A 425 -4.73 12.70 5.17
CA ASN A 425 -5.05 14.10 5.49
C ASN A 425 -4.12 15.09 4.77
N SER A 426 -2.85 14.74 4.51
CA SER A 426 -1.97 15.60 3.67
C SER A 426 -2.42 15.67 2.21
N VAL A 427 -3.01 14.60 1.68
CA VAL A 427 -3.52 14.58 0.30
C VAL A 427 -4.81 15.40 0.21
N LEU A 428 -5.67 15.31 1.22
CA LEU A 428 -6.93 16.06 1.27
C LEU A 428 -6.72 17.55 1.58
N ALA A 429 -5.79 17.89 2.47
CA ALA A 429 -5.40 19.27 2.77
C ALA A 429 -4.87 20.02 1.55
N SER A 430 -4.26 19.31 0.59
CA SER A 430 -3.76 19.90 -0.67
C SER A 430 -4.87 20.22 -1.67
N ALA A 431 -6.05 19.59 -1.54
CA ALA A 431 -7.19 19.76 -2.44
C ALA A 431 -8.24 20.76 -1.90
N ASN A 432 -8.44 20.84 -0.58
CA ASN A 432 -9.32 21.82 0.05
C ASN A 432 -8.93 22.04 1.54
N SER A 433 -8.48 23.24 1.91
CA SER A 433 -8.02 23.56 3.27
C SER A 433 -9.14 23.69 4.31
N GLU A 434 -10.41 23.77 3.89
CA GLU A 434 -11.56 23.67 4.80
C GLU A 434 -11.83 22.23 5.26
N PHE A 435 -11.42 21.25 4.45
CA PHE A 435 -11.66 19.82 4.71
C PHE A 435 -11.01 19.34 6.02
N THR A 436 -9.80 19.82 6.32
CA THR A 436 -9.05 19.42 7.51
C THR A 436 -9.64 20.00 8.81
N ARG A 437 -10.42 21.09 8.74
CA ARG A 437 -10.98 21.75 9.93
C ARG A 437 -12.13 20.99 10.60
N HIS A 438 -12.73 20.02 9.91
CA HIS A 438 -13.91 19.28 10.36
C HIS A 438 -13.67 17.76 10.51
N LEU A 439 -12.41 17.32 10.57
CA LEU A 439 -12.05 15.94 10.88
C LEU A 439 -11.56 15.83 12.32
N LEU A 440 -12.23 14.98 13.09
CA LEU A 440 -11.82 14.68 14.46
C LEU A 440 -11.06 13.35 14.46
N GLU A 441 -9.74 13.43 14.55
CA GLU A 441 -8.89 12.25 14.73
C GLU A 441 -8.94 11.80 16.20
N VAL A 442 -9.27 10.54 16.43
CA VAL A 442 -9.31 9.95 17.78
C VAL A 442 -8.38 8.76 17.85
N ALA A 443 -7.36 8.86 18.71
CA ALA A 443 -6.42 7.78 18.98
C ALA A 443 -6.95 6.81 20.04
N ASP A 444 -7.62 7.32 21.08
CA ASP A 444 -8.27 6.55 22.14
C ASP A 444 -9.49 7.32 22.70
N PHE A 445 -10.50 6.61 23.20
CA PHE A 445 -11.70 7.20 23.78
C PHE A 445 -11.50 7.43 25.28
N GLY A 446 -10.77 8.50 25.59
CA GLY A 446 -10.61 9.01 26.95
C GLY A 446 -11.70 10.01 27.36
N PRO A 447 -11.74 10.41 28.65
CA PRO A 447 -12.65 11.44 29.15
C PRO A 447 -12.52 12.78 28.41
N GLU A 448 -11.28 13.16 28.04
CA GLU A 448 -10.99 14.39 27.30
C GLU A 448 -11.63 14.39 25.91
N THR A 449 -11.51 13.28 25.17
CA THR A 449 -12.15 13.13 23.86
C THR A 449 -13.67 13.17 23.95
N ALA A 450 -14.24 12.52 24.97
CA ALA A 450 -15.69 12.55 25.21
C ALA A 450 -16.18 13.96 25.52
N MET A 451 -15.46 14.72 26.36
CA MET A 451 -15.78 16.12 26.66
C MET A 451 -15.72 17.00 25.41
N MET A 452 -14.65 16.88 24.62
CA MET A 452 -14.49 17.62 23.37
C MET A 452 -15.60 17.30 22.33
N MET A 453 -16.03 16.04 22.26
CA MET A 453 -17.16 15.64 21.42
C MET A 453 -18.49 16.20 21.95
N GLN A 454 -18.67 16.20 23.27
CA GLN A 454 -19.86 16.78 23.91
C GLN A 454 -19.96 18.28 23.62
N GLU A 455 -18.87 19.04 23.78
CA GLU A 455 -18.85 20.48 23.48
C GLU A 455 -19.29 20.78 22.03
N ARG A 456 -18.88 19.95 21.07
CA ARG A 456 -19.30 20.08 19.67
C ARG A 456 -20.79 19.78 19.48
N VAL A 457 -21.28 18.72 20.11
CA VAL A 457 -22.71 18.39 20.08
C VAL A 457 -23.55 19.50 20.70
N ASP A 458 -23.11 20.06 21.83
CA ASP A 458 -23.77 21.17 22.52
C ASP A 458 -23.73 22.46 21.68
N ALA A 459 -22.70 22.62 20.84
CA ALA A 459 -22.59 23.70 19.86
C ALA A 459 -23.43 23.49 18.58
N GLY A 460 -24.29 22.46 18.53
CA GLY A 460 -25.16 22.20 17.38
C GLY A 460 -24.50 21.40 16.25
N GLU A 461 -23.32 20.79 16.48
CA GLU A 461 -22.61 20.04 15.44
C GLU A 461 -23.14 18.61 15.27
N LEU A 462 -23.03 18.10 14.04
CA LEU A 462 -23.32 16.70 13.72
C LEU A 462 -22.02 15.89 13.75
N LEU A 463 -21.93 14.94 14.67
CA LEU A 463 -20.81 14.01 14.75
C LEU A 463 -21.11 12.75 13.93
N VAL A 464 -20.34 12.52 12.86
CA VAL A 464 -20.57 11.36 11.96
C VAL A 464 -19.61 10.21 12.28
N ILE A 465 -20.16 9.01 12.47
CA ILE A 465 -19.43 7.75 12.66
C ILE A 465 -19.99 6.65 11.75
N VAL A 466 -19.14 5.74 11.26
CA VAL A 466 -19.55 4.58 10.47
C VAL A 466 -19.80 3.36 11.36
N GLY A 467 -20.97 2.74 11.24
CA GLY A 467 -21.40 1.64 12.10
C GLY A 467 -21.20 0.24 11.54
N ASP A 468 -20.87 0.11 10.26
CA ASP A 468 -20.78 -1.18 9.58
C ASP A 468 -19.37 -1.81 9.62
N ARG A 469 -18.32 -1.11 10.02
CA ARG A 469 -16.96 -1.70 10.11
C ARG A 469 -16.44 -1.71 11.54
N VAL A 470 -15.71 -2.76 11.89
CA VAL A 470 -15.02 -2.91 13.19
C VAL A 470 -13.58 -2.39 13.05
N PRO A 471 -13.16 -1.36 13.81
CA PRO A 471 -11.78 -0.86 13.79
C PRO A 471 -10.75 -1.89 14.28
N ALA A 472 -9.50 -1.79 13.80
CA ALA A 472 -8.42 -2.75 14.10
C ALA A 472 -8.05 -2.86 15.59
N HIS A 473 -8.18 -1.77 16.35
CA HIS A 473 -7.93 -1.72 17.80
C HIS A 473 -9.12 -2.23 18.64
N GLU A 474 -10.29 -2.43 18.01
CA GLU A 474 -11.52 -2.91 18.64
C GLU A 474 -11.84 -4.37 18.29
N ALA A 475 -10.85 -5.17 17.90
CA ALA A 475 -11.04 -6.58 17.55
C ALA A 475 -11.67 -7.45 18.66
N GLY A 476 -11.85 -6.90 19.88
CA GLY A 476 -12.63 -7.47 20.98
C GLY A 476 -13.94 -6.75 21.37
N ARG A 477 -14.28 -5.59 20.78
CA ARG A 477 -15.51 -4.81 21.10
C ARG A 477 -16.55 -4.89 19.99
N THR A 478 -16.90 -6.11 19.60
CA THR A 478 -17.97 -6.39 18.63
C THR A 478 -19.21 -6.93 19.32
N THR A 479 -20.37 -6.74 18.72
CA THR A 479 -21.61 -7.39 19.13
C THR A 479 -22.23 -8.09 17.92
N GLU A 480 -22.86 -9.23 18.16
CA GLU A 480 -23.43 -10.06 17.09
C GLU A 480 -24.83 -9.54 16.73
N ALA A 481 -25.09 -9.38 15.44
CA ALA A 481 -26.42 -9.08 14.92
C ALA A 481 -26.72 -9.89 13.65
N ARG A 482 -27.99 -10.21 13.41
CA ARG A 482 -28.44 -10.85 12.18
C ARG A 482 -28.51 -9.83 11.06
N PHE A 483 -27.82 -10.12 9.96
CA PHE A 483 -27.69 -9.26 8.79
C PHE A 483 -27.62 -10.11 7.51
N LEU A 484 -28.52 -9.86 6.57
CA LEU A 484 -28.64 -10.60 5.29
C LEU A 484 -28.66 -12.12 5.52
N GLY A 485 -29.54 -12.57 6.40
CA GLY A 485 -29.80 -13.98 6.66
C GLY A 485 -28.84 -14.67 7.63
N ALA A 486 -27.70 -14.06 7.99
CA ALA A 486 -26.71 -14.66 8.90
C ALA A 486 -26.22 -13.72 10.00
N THR A 487 -25.63 -14.28 11.06
CA THR A 487 -25.03 -13.51 12.14
C THR A 487 -23.70 -12.90 11.70
N ALA A 488 -23.52 -11.61 11.92
CA ALA A 488 -22.31 -10.85 11.64
C ALA A 488 -21.86 -10.02 12.84
N PRO A 489 -20.55 -9.78 13.00
CA PRO A 489 -20.01 -8.89 14.01
C PRO A 489 -20.18 -7.41 13.60
N PHE A 490 -20.85 -6.63 14.45
CA PHE A 490 -20.96 -5.16 14.31
C PHE A 490 -20.17 -4.44 15.39
N ALA A 491 -19.70 -3.22 15.10
CA ALA A 491 -18.95 -2.41 16.04
C ALA A 491 -19.83 -1.93 17.21
N GLN A 492 -19.31 -1.99 18.44
CA GLN A 492 -19.99 -1.42 19.60
C GLN A 492 -19.78 0.10 19.73
N GLY A 493 -18.67 0.63 19.18
CA GLY A 493 -18.22 2.02 19.31
C GLY A 493 -19.32 3.08 19.12
N PRO A 494 -20.12 3.05 18.03
CA PRO A 494 -21.18 4.04 17.81
C PRO A 494 -22.20 4.14 18.96
N TYR A 495 -22.62 2.99 19.51
CA TYR A 495 -23.64 2.95 20.57
C TYR A 495 -23.05 3.34 21.93
N VAL A 496 -21.80 2.96 22.19
CA VAL A 496 -21.07 3.36 23.39
C VAL A 496 -20.86 4.88 23.39
N LEU A 497 -20.49 5.45 22.25
CA LEU A 497 -20.33 6.88 22.09
C LEU A 497 -21.66 7.63 22.26
N ALA A 498 -22.72 7.17 21.59
CA ALA A 498 -24.07 7.73 21.76
C ALA A 498 -24.52 7.75 23.23
N HIS A 499 -24.23 6.66 23.96
CA HIS A 499 -24.54 6.57 25.38
C HIS A 499 -23.75 7.56 26.23
N ALA A 500 -22.45 7.73 25.94
CA ALA A 500 -21.59 8.67 26.64
C ALA A 500 -22.01 10.13 26.40
N LEU A 501 -22.41 10.46 25.16
CA LEU A 501 -22.81 11.82 24.78
C LEU A 501 -24.24 12.17 25.21
N GLY A 502 -25.10 11.16 25.41
CA GLY A 502 -26.50 11.36 25.79
C GLY A 502 -27.30 12.21 24.80
N CYS A 503 -26.87 12.26 23.54
CA CYS A 503 -27.42 13.10 22.48
C CYS A 503 -28.37 12.30 21.56
N PRO A 504 -29.22 12.97 20.77
CA PRO A 504 -30.02 12.29 19.77
C PRO A 504 -29.14 11.64 18.71
N VAL A 505 -29.60 10.48 18.24
CA VAL A 505 -28.92 9.65 17.25
C VAL A 505 -29.78 9.53 16.00
N TYR A 506 -29.15 9.74 14.86
CA TYR A 506 -29.76 9.60 13.54
C TYR A 506 -28.99 8.58 12.70
N LEU A 507 -29.68 7.94 11.76
CA LEU A 507 -29.05 7.18 10.69
C LEU A 507 -28.93 8.04 9.45
N PHE A 508 -27.85 7.85 8.71
CA PHE A 508 -27.62 8.59 7.50
C PHE A 508 -27.08 7.72 6.35
N PHE A 509 -27.74 7.78 5.20
CA PHE A 509 -27.35 7.07 3.98
C PHE A 509 -27.44 8.00 2.77
N CYS A 510 -26.47 7.92 1.87
CA CYS A 510 -26.45 8.70 0.63
C CYS A 510 -26.31 7.74 -0.55
N LEU A 511 -27.39 7.50 -1.29
CA LEU A 511 -27.41 6.53 -2.38
C LEU A 511 -27.40 7.25 -3.72
N LYS A 512 -26.67 6.70 -4.68
CA LYS A 512 -26.74 7.15 -6.07
C LYS A 512 -27.98 6.57 -6.75
N GLU A 513 -28.82 7.43 -7.27
CA GLU A 513 -29.99 7.11 -8.09
C GLU A 513 -29.80 7.72 -9.49
N HIS A 514 -30.65 7.38 -10.47
CA HIS A 514 -30.44 7.60 -11.91
C HIS A 514 -29.68 8.90 -12.28
N ASP A 515 -30.20 10.06 -11.86
CA ASP A 515 -29.66 11.38 -12.23
C ASP A 515 -29.02 12.14 -11.05
N GLY A 516 -28.80 11.50 -9.89
CA GLY A 516 -28.30 12.21 -8.72
C GLY A 516 -28.06 11.35 -7.48
N TYR A 517 -27.94 12.00 -6.33
CA TYR A 517 -27.78 11.39 -5.03
C TYR A 517 -29.02 11.67 -4.17
N ARG A 518 -29.55 10.62 -3.54
CA ARG A 518 -30.65 10.69 -2.59
C ARG A 518 -30.12 10.54 -1.17
N LEU A 519 -30.47 11.48 -0.31
CA LEU A 519 -30.11 11.53 1.10
C LEU A 519 -31.25 11.00 1.96
N TYR A 520 -30.92 10.08 2.84
CA TYR A 520 -31.83 9.51 3.81
C TYR A 520 -31.30 9.84 5.20
N PHE A 521 -32.08 10.62 5.95
CA PHE A 521 -31.76 11.03 7.32
C PHE A 521 -32.91 10.61 8.23
N GLU A 522 -32.66 9.64 9.10
CA GLU A 522 -33.72 8.97 9.87
C GLU A 522 -33.47 9.08 11.37
N PRO A 523 -34.47 9.42 12.20
CA PRO A 523 -34.35 9.31 13.64
C PRO A 523 -34.06 7.86 14.06
N PHE A 524 -33.04 7.65 14.90
CA PHE A 524 -32.67 6.32 15.41
C PHE A 524 -33.00 6.16 16.89
N ALA A 525 -32.60 7.13 17.70
CA ALA A 525 -32.87 7.17 19.13
C ALA A 525 -32.80 8.61 19.65
N GLU A 526 -33.69 9.01 20.54
CA GLU A 526 -33.54 10.31 21.24
C GLU A 526 -32.37 10.28 22.22
N ARG A 527 -32.11 9.12 22.83
CA ARG A 527 -30.98 8.83 23.69
C ARG A 527 -30.70 7.33 23.70
N ILE A 528 -29.43 6.95 23.68
CA ILE A 528 -29.02 5.55 23.87
C ILE A 528 -28.63 5.33 25.33
N GLU A 529 -29.25 4.35 25.97
CA GLU A 529 -28.95 3.96 27.35
C GLU A 529 -28.37 2.54 27.39
N LEU A 530 -27.23 2.40 28.07
CA LEU A 530 -26.51 1.15 28.24
C LEU A 530 -26.31 0.84 29.73
N PRO A 531 -27.34 0.35 30.44
CA PRO A 531 -27.25 0.01 31.87
C PRO A 531 -26.12 -0.99 32.13
N ARG A 532 -25.32 -0.77 33.19
CA ARG A 532 -24.11 -1.58 33.47
C ARG A 532 -24.36 -3.09 33.52
N ARG A 533 -25.51 -3.51 34.08
CA ARG A 533 -25.87 -4.94 34.23
C ARG A 533 -26.35 -5.59 32.92
N GLU A 534 -26.93 -4.83 32.01
CA GLU A 534 -27.58 -5.32 30.78
C GLU A 534 -26.90 -4.80 29.50
N ARG A 535 -25.70 -4.23 29.64
CA ARG A 535 -24.96 -3.54 28.58
C ARG A 535 -24.82 -4.39 27.32
N THR A 536 -24.45 -5.66 27.45
CA THR A 536 -24.27 -6.57 26.30
C THR A 536 -25.57 -6.79 25.53
N GLN A 537 -26.68 -6.98 26.25
CA GLN A 537 -28.00 -7.19 25.64
C GLN A 537 -28.49 -5.93 24.92
N HIS A 538 -28.34 -4.76 25.55
CA HIS A 538 -28.69 -3.48 24.92
C HIS A 538 -27.83 -3.21 23.68
N LEU A 539 -26.51 -3.46 23.74
CA LEU A 539 -25.62 -3.31 22.59
C LEU A 539 -26.05 -4.20 21.41
N ALA A 540 -26.37 -5.48 21.68
CA ALA A 540 -26.89 -6.38 20.65
C ALA A 540 -28.22 -5.88 20.05
N ALA A 541 -29.14 -5.36 20.88
CA ALA A 541 -30.41 -4.82 20.42
C ALA A 541 -30.22 -3.58 19.50
N TRP A 542 -29.34 -2.64 19.88
CA TRP A 542 -29.03 -1.47 19.07
C TRP A 542 -28.35 -1.85 17.75
N ALA A 543 -27.37 -2.77 17.80
CA ALA A 543 -26.73 -3.30 16.60
C ALA A 543 -27.72 -4.02 15.68
N GLN A 544 -28.66 -4.78 16.24
CA GLN A 544 -29.70 -5.45 15.46
C GLN A 544 -30.62 -4.44 14.76
N ARG A 545 -31.03 -3.36 15.44
CA ARG A 545 -31.84 -2.29 14.84
C ARG A 545 -31.10 -1.59 13.69
N TYR A 546 -29.82 -1.28 13.88
CA TYR A 546 -28.98 -0.72 12.83
C TYR A 546 -28.82 -1.68 11.65
N ALA A 547 -28.53 -2.96 11.91
CA ALA A 547 -28.37 -3.99 10.88
C ALA A 547 -29.63 -4.15 10.02
N VAL A 548 -30.83 -4.08 10.61
CA VAL A 548 -32.11 -4.11 9.87
C VAL A 548 -32.24 -2.91 8.92
N ARG A 549 -31.86 -1.71 9.36
CA ARG A 549 -31.90 -0.51 8.49
C ARG A 549 -30.83 -0.56 7.41
N LEU A 550 -29.61 -1.01 7.74
CA LEU A 550 -28.56 -1.23 6.75
C LEU A 550 -29.00 -2.26 5.69
N GLU A 551 -29.64 -3.35 6.11
CA GLU A 551 -30.16 -4.40 5.23
C GLU A 551 -31.21 -3.85 4.26
N HIS A 552 -32.12 -3.00 4.73
CA HIS A 552 -33.09 -2.30 3.89
C HIS A 552 -32.40 -1.51 2.75
N TYR A 553 -31.36 -0.73 3.06
CA TYR A 553 -30.68 0.06 2.06
C TYR A 553 -29.72 -0.75 1.17
N CYS A 554 -29.12 -1.82 1.67
CA CYS A 554 -28.40 -2.79 0.84
C CYS A 554 -29.33 -3.42 -0.19
N ARG A 555 -30.59 -3.69 0.16
CA ARG A 555 -31.60 -4.18 -0.79
C ARG A 555 -32.00 -3.10 -1.81
N LYS A 556 -32.17 -1.85 -1.37
CA LYS A 556 -32.53 -0.73 -2.26
C LYS A 556 -31.43 -0.44 -3.29
N ALA A 557 -30.16 -0.47 -2.87
CA ALA A 557 -29.00 -0.16 -3.69
C ALA A 557 -27.94 -1.27 -3.62
N PRO A 558 -28.18 -2.44 -4.22
CA PRO A 558 -27.38 -3.64 -3.99
C PRO A 558 -25.92 -3.51 -4.42
N TYR A 559 -25.62 -2.69 -5.42
CA TYR A 559 -24.25 -2.48 -5.88
C TYR A 559 -23.47 -1.42 -5.10
N GLN A 560 -24.06 -0.78 -4.09
CA GLN A 560 -23.48 0.40 -3.44
C GLN A 560 -22.91 0.12 -2.05
N TRP A 561 -22.94 -1.12 -1.57
CA TRP A 561 -22.43 -1.49 -0.24
C TRP A 561 -20.99 -1.99 -0.28
N PHE A 562 -20.04 -1.09 -0.06
CA PHE A 562 -18.64 -1.28 -0.42
C PHE A 562 -17.83 -2.03 0.64
N ASN A 563 -18.19 -3.29 0.91
CA ASN A 563 -17.42 -4.21 1.74
C ASN A 563 -16.87 -5.37 0.89
N PHE A 564 -15.59 -5.24 0.50
CA PHE A 564 -14.87 -6.20 -0.35
C PHE A 564 -13.98 -7.17 0.46
N PHE A 565 -14.42 -7.52 1.67
CA PHE A 565 -13.79 -8.50 2.56
C PHE A 565 -14.87 -9.40 3.16
N ASP A 566 -14.47 -10.46 3.85
CA ASP A 566 -15.44 -11.33 4.52
C ASP A 566 -16.01 -10.66 5.77
N PHE A 567 -17.13 -9.95 5.57
CA PHE A 567 -17.84 -9.23 6.62
C PHE A 567 -18.39 -10.13 7.73
N TRP A 568 -18.71 -11.38 7.41
CA TRP A 568 -19.25 -12.35 8.37
C TRP A 568 -18.15 -13.17 9.06
N ALA A 569 -16.88 -12.93 8.73
CA ALA A 569 -15.77 -13.59 9.41
C ALA A 569 -15.69 -13.13 10.87
N ARG A 570 -15.59 -14.10 11.78
CA ARG A 570 -15.38 -13.80 13.20
C ARG A 570 -13.96 -13.27 13.42
N PRO A 571 -13.76 -12.20 14.20
CA PRO A 571 -12.42 -11.82 14.66
C PRO A 571 -11.78 -13.02 15.36
N LYS A 572 -10.54 -13.39 14.97
CA LYS A 572 -9.80 -14.40 15.70
C LYS A 572 -9.52 -13.84 17.10
N ARG A 573 -9.97 -14.55 18.15
CA ARG A 573 -9.50 -14.31 19.51
C ARG A 573 -7.99 -14.49 19.52
N ASP A 574 -7.26 -13.48 19.97
CA ASP A 574 -5.82 -13.61 20.19
C ASP A 574 -5.56 -14.74 21.18
N ALA A 575 -4.43 -15.43 21.01
CA ALA A 575 -4.02 -16.62 21.76
C ALA A 575 -3.91 -16.42 23.29
N ASN A 576 -4.09 -15.19 23.79
CA ASN A 576 -4.00 -14.83 25.20
C ASN A 576 -5.35 -14.60 25.90
N GLY A 577 -6.50 -14.76 25.23
CA GLY A 577 -7.80 -14.90 25.91
C GLY A 577 -8.19 -13.77 26.89
N ARG A 578 -7.69 -12.55 26.72
CA ARG A 578 -8.08 -11.41 27.57
C ARG A 578 -9.14 -10.57 26.87
N THR A 579 -10.30 -10.49 27.52
CA THR A 579 -11.47 -9.66 27.20
C THR A 579 -11.20 -8.18 27.37
#